data_AF-A0A971QIX7-F1
#
_entry.id   AF-A0A971QIX7-F1
#
_cell.length_a   1.000
_cell.length_b   1.000
_cell.length_c   1.000
_cell.angle_alpha   90.00
_cell.angle_beta   90.00
_cell.angle_gamma   90.00
#
_symmetry.space_group_name_H-M   'P 1'
#
loop_
_entity.id
_entity.type
_entity.pdbx_description
1 polymer ?
#
loop_
_entity_poly.entity_id
_entity_poly.type
_entity_poly.pdbx_seq_one_letter_code
_entity_poly.pdbx_strand_id
1 'polypeptide(L)' 'MNTEYSDLEVMRHSAAHIMAAAVCRLFKNVQLDIGPSTDDGFYYDFDLADRITPDDFERIEAEMQQIVEEDLPFKCIT' A
#
# COMPACT_ATOMS: atom_id res chain seq x y z
N MET A 1 20.94 -18.69 -0.22
CA MET A 1 19.46 -18.59 -0.23
C MET A 1 19.11 -17.86 -1.51
N ASN A 2 18.56 -18.55 -2.50
CA ASN A 2 17.94 -17.88 -3.64
C ASN A 2 16.53 -17.53 -3.19
N THR A 3 16.33 -16.28 -2.80
CA THR A 3 15.02 -15.76 -2.39
C THR A 3 14.37 -15.17 -3.64
N GLU A 4 13.93 -16.04 -4.55
CA GLU A 4 13.11 -15.62 -5.69
C GLU A 4 11.69 -15.41 -5.14
N TYR A 5 11.23 -14.16 -5.07
CA TYR A 5 9.83 -13.85 -4.77
C TYR A 5 8.97 -14.37 -5.91
N SER A 6 7.85 -15.01 -5.57
CA SER A 6 6.83 -15.36 -6.54
C SER A 6 6.17 -14.11 -7.15
N ASP A 7 5.66 -14.23 -8.37
CA ASP A 7 4.90 -13.15 -9.01
C ASP A 7 3.73 -12.64 -8.14
N LEU A 8 3.13 -13.54 -7.35
CA LEU A 8 2.07 -13.19 -6.41
C LEU A 8 2.58 -12.38 -5.22
N GLU A 9 3.75 -12.70 -4.67
CA GLU A 9 4.37 -11.91 -3.60
C GLU A 9 4.79 -10.53 -4.09
N VAL A 10 5.29 -10.43 -5.33
CA VAL A 10 5.60 -9.14 -5.97
C VAL A 10 4.33 -8.33 -6.16
N MET A 11 3.25 -8.93 -6.66
CA MET A 11 1.95 -8.27 -6.82
C MET A 11 1.40 -7.78 -5.47
N ARG A 12 1.45 -8.60 -4.42
CA ARG A 12 1.03 -8.22 -3.07
C ARG A 12 1.85 -7.08 -2.50
N HIS A 13 3.16 -7.09 -2.73
CA HIS A 13 4.02 -5.99 -2.28
C HIS A 13 3.71 -4.69 -3.03
N SER A 14 3.49 -4.75 -4.35
CA SER A 14 3.03 -3.59 -5.12
C SER A 14 1.68 -3.07 -4.60
N ALA A 15 0.74 -3.95 -4.26
CA ALA A 15 -0.55 -3.56 -3.66
C ALA A 15 -0.38 -2.87 -2.30
N ALA A 16 0.60 -3.28 -1.49
CA ALA A 16 0.95 -2.58 -0.25
C ALA A 16 1.38 -1.12 -0.51
N HIS A 17 2.18 -0.87 -1.55
CA HIS A 17 2.56 0.49 -1.96
C HIS A 17 1.35 1.31 -2.44
N ILE A 18 0.43 0.69 -3.19
CA ILE A 18 -0.82 1.37 -3.60
C ILE A 18 -1.66 1.77 -2.39
N MET A 19 -1.81 0.87 -1.41
CA MET A 19 -2.52 1.18 -0.16
C MET A 19 -1.85 2.33 0.59
N ALA A 20 -0.52 2.33 0.71
CA ALA A 20 0.19 3.42 1.35
C ALA A 20 0.00 4.76 0.62
N ALA A 21 0.02 4.75 -0.71
CA ALA A 21 -0.26 5.94 -1.51
C ALA A 21 -1.70 6.45 -1.29
N ALA A 22 -2.69 5.56 -1.25
CA ALA A 22 -4.08 5.90 -0.96
C ALA A 22 -4.23 6.54 0.43
N VAL A 23 -3.62 5.94 1.46
CA VAL A 23 -3.64 6.49 2.83
C VAL A 23 -2.97 7.87 2.87
N CYS A 24 -1.85 8.08 2.19
CA CYS A 24 -1.20 9.39 2.09
C CYS A 24 -2.04 10.46 1.36
N ARG A 25 -2.93 10.08 0.44
CA ARG A 25 -3.88 11.01 -0.21
C ARG A 25 -5.03 11.39 0.71
N LEU A 26 -5.54 10.43 1.48
CA LEU A 26 -6.74 10.60 2.32
C LEU A 26 -6.44 11.23 3.69
N PHE A 27 -5.28 10.94 4.26
CA PHE A 27 -4.88 11.35 5.60
C PHE A 27 -3.70 12.33 5.56
N LYS A 28 -3.64 13.25 6.53
CA LYS A 28 -2.59 14.28 6.59
C LYS A 28 -1.42 13.82 7.46
N ASN A 29 -0.22 14.23 7.08
CA ASN A 29 1.01 14.02 7.86
C ASN A 29 1.34 12.55 8.17
N VAL A 30 0.89 11.62 7.33
CA VAL A 30 1.16 10.18 7.47
C VAL A 30 2.67 9.92 7.39
N GLN A 31 3.20 9.15 8.33
CA GLN A 31 4.54 8.57 8.28
C GLN A 31 4.41 7.08 7.95
N LEU A 32 5.25 6.61 7.03
CA LEU A 32 5.29 5.23 6.58
C LEU A 32 6.46 4.52 7.26
N ASP A 33 6.24 3.30 7.76
CA ASP A 33 7.31 2.43 8.26
C ASP A 33 7.53 1.25 7.31
N ILE A 34 7.02 0.05 7.64
CA ILE A 34 7.20 -1.17 6.84
C ILE A 34 5.89 -1.65 6.21
N GLY A 35 5.99 -2.23 5.01
CA GLY A 35 4.85 -2.83 4.31
C GLY A 35 5.21 -4.08 3.50
N PRO A 36 5.51 -5.21 4.16
CA PRO A 36 5.89 -6.44 3.47
C PRO A 36 4.68 -7.16 2.88
N SER A 37 4.91 -7.95 1.84
CA SER A 37 3.98 -9.01 1.46
C SER A 37 4.07 -10.19 2.44
N THR A 38 3.00 -10.97 2.49
CA THR A 38 2.88 -12.18 3.32
C THR A 38 2.26 -13.31 2.50
N ASP A 39 2.23 -14.51 3.07
CA ASP A 39 1.64 -15.69 2.42
C ASP A 39 0.13 -15.52 2.13
N ASP A 40 -0.57 -14.71 2.93
CA ASP A 40 -2.02 -14.49 2.82
C ASP A 40 -2.40 -13.12 2.22
N GLY A 41 -1.44 -12.21 2.05
CA GLY A 41 -1.74 -10.86 1.57
C GLY A 41 -0.57 -9.89 1.79
N PHE A 42 -0.84 -8.76 2.43
CA PHE A 42 0.15 -7.76 2.80
C PHE A 42 -0.39 -6.93 3.97
N TYR A 43 0.48 -6.19 4.63
CA TYR A 43 0.09 -5.16 5.59
C TYR A 43 0.99 -3.94 5.43
N TYR A 44 0.66 -2.85 6.11
CA TYR A 44 1.50 -1.66 6.17
C TYR A 44 1.34 -0.98 7.53
N ASP A 45 2.46 -0.60 8.14
CA ASP A 45 2.51 0.13 9.39
C ASP A 45 2.50 1.65 9.12
N PHE A 46 1.52 2.33 9.71
CA PHE A 46 1.33 3.77 9.57
C PHE A 46 1.41 4.46 10.93
N ASP A 47 2.14 5.57 10.98
CA ASP A 47 2.07 6.53 12.08
C ASP A 47 1.33 7.78 11.59
N LEU A 48 0.17 8.05 12.21
CA LEU A 48 -0.68 9.19 11.91
C LEU A 48 -1.47 9.59 13.17
N ALA A 49 -1.83 10.87 13.25
CA ALA A 49 -2.58 11.41 14.40
C ALA A 49 -4.03 10.93 14.46
N ASP A 50 -4.64 10.72 13.29
CA ASP A 50 -6.00 10.21 13.16
C ASP A 50 -6.00 8.67 13.23
N ARG A 51 -7.03 8.07 13.82
CA ARG A 51 -7.13 6.61 13.87
C ARG A 51 -7.89 6.10 12.65
N ILE A 52 -7.29 5.20 11.89
CA ILE A 52 -8.01 4.47 10.84
C ILE A 52 -9.03 3.54 11.51
N THR A 53 -10.27 3.60 11.04
CA THR A 53 -11.39 2.79 11.51
C THR A 53 -11.96 1.94 10.36
N PRO A 54 -12.78 0.91 10.65
CA PRO A 54 -13.42 0.14 9.60
C PRO A 54 -14.26 0.98 8.62
N ASP A 55 -14.82 2.11 9.07
CA ASP A 55 -15.60 3.03 8.24
C ASP A 55 -14.72 3.72 7.16
N ASP A 56 -13.40 3.73 7.33
CA ASP A 56 -12.46 4.27 6.35
C ASP A 56 -12.11 3.27 5.24
N PHE A 57 -12.38 1.97 5.43
CA PHE A 57 -11.88 0.92 4.54
C PHE A 57 -12.45 1.05 3.12
N GLU A 58 -13.76 1.26 2.98
CA GLU A 58 -14.38 1.45 1.66
C GLU A 58 -13.79 2.64 0.91
N ARG A 59 -13.46 3.72 1.63
CA ARG A 59 -12.84 4.92 1.06
C ARG A 59 -11.39 4.68 0.65
N ILE A 60 -10.62 3.95 1.46
CA ILE A 60 -9.24 3.58 1.14
C ILE A 60 -9.22 2.67 -0.09
N GLU A 61 -10.06 1.64 -0.14
CA GLU A 61 -10.15 0.73 -1.29
C GLU A 61 -10.56 1.46 -2.58
N ALA A 62 -11.51 2.40 -2.50
CA ALA A 62 -11.90 3.21 -3.65
C ALA A 62 -10.76 4.12 -4.15
N GLU A 63 -9.95 4.67 -3.25
CA GLU A 63 -8.76 5.45 -3.63
C GLU A 63 -7.66 4.55 -4.22
N MET A 64 -7.48 3.32 -3.70
CA MET A 64 -6.56 2.35 -4.29
C MET A 64 -6.96 1.99 -5.73
N GLN A 65 -8.24 1.78 -6.00
CA GLN A 65 -8.73 1.52 -7.37
C GLN A 65 -8.45 2.69 -8.31
N GLN A 66 -8.70 3.93 -7.86
CA GLN A 66 -8.38 5.13 -8.65
C GLN A 66 -6.88 5.20 -8.99
N ILE A 67 -6.00 4.95 -8.02
CA ILE A 67 -4.54 4.94 -8.26
C ILE A 67 -4.15 3.87 -9.28
N VAL A 68 -4.77 2.69 -9.23
CA VAL A 68 -4.53 1.62 -10.21
C VAL A 68 -4.97 2.05 -11.62
N GLU A 69 -6.12 2.72 -11.74
CA GLU A 69 -6.63 3.24 -13.02
C GLU A 69 -5.76 4.36 -13.61
N GLU A 70 -5.00 5.09 -12.79
CA GLU A 70 -4.06 6.12 -13.25
C GLU A 70 -2.87 5.54 -14.03
N ASP A 71 -2.61 4.22 -13.93
CA ASP A 71 -1.54 3.49 -14.63
C ASP A 71 -0.16 4.19 -14.51
N LEU A 72 0.13 4.68 -13.31
CA LEU A 72 1.38 5.38 -13.05
C LEU A 72 2.56 4.40 -13.03
N PRO A 73 3.69 4.74 -13.66
CA PRO A 73 4.86 3.88 -13.65
C PRO A 73 5.50 3.83 -12.26
N PHE A 74 5.78 2.63 -11.75
CA PHE A 74 6.69 2.44 -10.62
C PHE A 74 8.11 2.82 -11.06
N LYS A 75 8.70 3.80 -10.37
CA LYS A 75 10.06 4.27 -10.64
C LYS A 75 10.93 4.09 -9.42
N CYS A 76 11.89 3.18 -9.50
CA CYS A 76 13.02 3.16 -8.60
C CYS A 76 13.99 4.26 -9.04
N ILE A 77 14.20 5.26 -8.20
CA ILE A 77 15.17 6.34 -8.48
C ILE A 77 16.47 5.95 -7.78
N THR A 78 17.48 5.64 -8.59
CA THR A 78 18.87 5.38 -8.17
C THR A 78 19.71 6.65 -8.18
#